data_AF-A0A0D1LJ41-F1
#
_entry.id   AF-A0A0D1LJ41-F1
#
_cell.length_a   1.000
_cell.length_b   1.000
_cell.length_c   1.000
_cell.angle_alpha   90.00
_cell.angle_beta   90.00
_cell.angle_gamma   90.00
#
_symmetry.space_group_name_H-M   'P 1'
#
loop_
_entity.id
_entity.type
_entity.pdbx_description
1 polymer ?
#
loop_
_entity_poly.entity_id
_entity_poly.type
_entity_poly.pdbx_seq_one_letter_code
_entity_poly.pdbx_strand_id
1 'polypeptide(L)'
;MAPTTHPCDLLTPDVARKYVGDDAQRQFSYDGHPPVPVGDGACYYTGATREIEVSIRPRPTDPTAPINHFHVISPDNRVDALGFEAYWFGPGESLVAVKDGLVVSVKVANIKGDWSDQDRADDVELAKLVVPRVG
;
A
#
# COMPACT_ATOMS: atom_id res chain seq x y z
N MET A 1 2.71 3.83 -20.06
CA MET A 1 2.11 4.90 -19.25
C MET A 1 3.22 5.74 -18.67
N ALA A 2 3.04 7.06 -18.58
CA ALA A 2 4.00 7.91 -17.90
C ALA A 2 4.02 7.61 -16.38
N PRO A 3 5.15 7.83 -15.69
CA PRO A 3 5.20 7.83 -14.23
C PRO A 3 4.17 8.80 -13.62
N THR A 4 3.64 8.47 -12.44
CA THR A 4 2.69 9.31 -11.69
C THR A 4 2.94 9.23 -10.20
N THR A 5 2.62 10.31 -9.49
CA THR A 5 2.60 10.36 -8.02
C THR A 5 1.20 10.27 -7.45
N HIS A 6 0.15 10.17 -8.29
CA HIS A 6 -1.24 10.08 -7.88
C HIS A 6 -1.66 8.60 -7.70
N PRO A 7 -1.95 8.14 -6.46
CA PRO A 7 -2.21 6.72 -6.20
C PRO A 7 -3.43 6.16 -6.94
N CYS A 8 -4.48 6.97 -7.15
CA CYS A 8 -5.68 6.52 -7.85
C CYS A 8 -5.50 6.35 -9.37
N ASP A 9 -4.43 6.90 -9.96
CA ASP A 9 -4.05 6.59 -11.35
C ASP A 9 -3.41 5.20 -11.46
N LEU A 10 -2.93 4.65 -10.33
CA LEU A 10 -2.30 3.34 -10.24
C LEU A 10 -3.31 2.29 -9.77
N LEU A 11 -4.07 2.58 -8.70
CA LEU A 11 -5.14 1.74 -8.17
C LEU A 11 -6.48 2.10 -8.82
N THR A 12 -6.64 1.71 -10.08
CA THR A 12 -7.89 1.91 -10.81
C THR A 12 -8.98 0.94 -10.32
N PRO A 13 -10.27 1.20 -10.63
CA PRO A 13 -11.34 0.25 -10.31
C PRO A 13 -11.10 -1.17 -10.84
N ASP A 14 -10.50 -1.30 -12.02
CA ASP A 14 -10.17 -2.61 -12.60
C ASP A 14 -9.06 -3.34 -11.84
N VAL A 15 -8.09 -2.61 -11.29
CA VAL A 15 -7.07 -3.19 -10.42
C VAL A 15 -7.72 -3.60 -9.11
N ALA A 16 -8.50 -2.71 -8.48
CA ALA A 16 -9.17 -2.99 -7.21
C ALA A 16 -10.04 -4.24 -7.29
N ARG A 17 -10.86 -4.39 -8.34
CA ARG A 17 -11.75 -5.56 -8.51
C ARG A 17 -11.02 -6.91 -8.52
N LYS A 18 -9.77 -6.95 -9.01
CA LYS A 18 -8.96 -8.19 -8.99
C LYS A 18 -8.64 -8.67 -7.59
N TYR A 19 -8.50 -7.75 -6.64
CA TYR A 19 -8.05 -8.04 -5.28
C TYR A 19 -9.20 -8.10 -4.27
N VAL A 20 -10.18 -7.19 -4.40
CA VAL A 20 -11.28 -7.06 -3.42
C VAL A 20 -12.64 -7.54 -3.91
N GLY A 21 -12.76 -7.98 -5.17
CA GLY A 21 -13.99 -8.53 -5.75
C GLY A 21 -14.75 -7.54 -6.64
N ASP A 22 -15.75 -8.05 -7.38
CA ASP A 22 -16.53 -7.27 -8.35
C ASP A 22 -17.33 -6.11 -7.73
N ASP A 23 -17.58 -6.19 -6.41
CA ASP A 23 -18.26 -5.18 -5.61
C ASP A 23 -17.33 -4.08 -5.09
N ALA A 24 -16.08 -4.02 -5.55
CA ALA A 24 -15.11 -2.99 -5.17
C ALA A 24 -15.69 -1.56 -5.22
N GLN A 25 -15.72 -0.88 -4.08
CA GLN A 25 -16.13 0.52 -3.95
C GLN A 25 -14.97 1.37 -3.46
N ARG A 26 -14.79 2.55 -4.08
CA ARG A 26 -13.82 3.53 -3.62
C ARG A 26 -14.30 4.13 -2.31
N GLN A 27 -13.40 4.18 -1.34
CA GLN A 27 -13.66 4.78 -0.03
C GLN A 27 -12.96 6.14 0.07
N PHE A 28 -13.56 7.02 0.87
CA PHE A 28 -13.04 8.37 1.14
C PHE A 28 -12.72 8.60 2.62
N SER A 29 -12.97 7.60 3.45
CA SER A 29 -12.60 7.56 4.87
C SER A 29 -12.26 6.12 5.28
N TYR A 30 -11.32 5.97 6.19
CA TYR A 30 -11.06 4.72 6.91
C TYR A 30 -12.06 4.56 8.06
N ASP A 31 -12.32 3.29 8.40
CA ASP A 31 -13.12 2.95 9.57
C ASP A 31 -12.44 3.47 10.85
N GLY A 32 -13.14 4.36 11.57
CA GLY A 32 -12.64 5.02 12.75
C GLY A 32 -13.76 5.77 13.48
N HIS A 33 -13.53 6.15 14.73
CA HIS A 33 -14.47 6.93 15.53
C HIS A 33 -13.78 8.15 16.15
N PRO A 34 -13.86 9.35 15.52
CA PRO A 34 -14.55 9.64 14.24
C PRO A 34 -13.85 9.04 13.01
N PRO A 35 -14.54 8.92 11.85
CA PRO A 35 -13.93 8.43 10.61
C PRO A 35 -12.73 9.28 10.21
N VAL A 36 -11.66 8.61 9.73
CA VAL A 36 -10.42 9.28 9.31
C VAL A 36 -10.46 9.47 7.79
N PRO A 37 -10.34 10.69 7.24
CA PRO A 37 -10.35 10.90 5.80
C PRO A 37 -9.18 10.18 5.09
N VAL A 38 -9.46 9.61 3.91
CA VAL A 38 -8.40 9.15 3.00
C VAL A 38 -7.80 10.39 2.34
N GLY A 39 -6.52 10.66 2.61
CA GLY A 39 -5.83 11.83 2.08
C GLY A 39 -5.51 11.70 0.59
N ASP A 40 -5.19 12.83 -0.07
CA ASP A 40 -4.88 12.88 -1.52
C ASP A 40 -3.68 12.00 -1.94
N GLY A 41 -2.80 11.69 -0.98
CA GLY A 41 -1.68 10.76 -1.14
C GLY A 41 -2.05 9.28 -0.99
N ALA A 42 -3.34 8.92 -0.97
CA ALA A 42 -3.80 7.53 -0.90
C ALA A 42 -5.01 7.26 -1.81
N CYS A 43 -5.13 6.01 -2.25
CA CYS A 43 -6.33 5.47 -2.88
C CYS A 43 -6.72 4.19 -2.18
N TYR A 44 -7.99 4.09 -1.79
CA TYR A 44 -8.49 3.02 -0.94
C TYR A 44 -9.81 2.48 -1.49
N TYR A 45 -9.89 1.14 -1.60
CA TYR A 45 -11.08 0.43 -2.03
C TYR A 45 -11.40 -0.70 -1.05
N THR A 46 -12.68 -0.98 -0.91
CA THR A 46 -13.18 -2.13 -0.16
C THR A 46 -14.17 -2.92 -1.00
N GLY A 47 -14.21 -4.23 -0.79
CA GLY A 47 -15.32 -5.10 -1.19
C GLY A 47 -16.01 -5.67 0.05
N ALA A 48 -16.78 -6.75 -0.12
CA ALA A 48 -17.52 -7.37 0.98
C ALA A 48 -16.62 -7.90 2.12
N THR A 49 -15.44 -8.43 1.77
CA THR A 49 -14.56 -9.13 2.73
C THR A 49 -13.12 -8.64 2.74
N ARG A 50 -12.70 -7.89 1.71
CA ARG A 50 -11.30 -7.48 1.52
C ARG A 50 -11.18 -5.99 1.26
N GLU A 51 -9.98 -5.49 1.51
CA GLU A 51 -9.60 -4.11 1.29
C GLU A 51 -8.27 -4.03 0.53
N ILE A 52 -8.09 -2.93 -0.20
CA ILE A 52 -6.88 -2.64 -0.96
C ILE A 52 -6.54 -1.16 -0.89
N GLU A 53 -5.26 -0.85 -0.65
CA GLU A 53 -4.76 0.51 -0.57
C GLU A 53 -3.44 0.67 -1.33
N VAL A 54 -3.29 1.82 -1.99
CA VAL A 54 -2.01 2.35 -2.43
C VAL A 54 -1.85 3.75 -1.87
N SER A 55 -0.74 4.01 -1.20
CA SER A 55 -0.36 5.32 -0.66
C SER A 55 0.99 5.72 -1.20
N ILE A 56 1.11 6.96 -1.68
CA ILE A 56 2.35 7.55 -2.18
C ILE A 56 2.56 8.85 -1.45
N ARG A 57 3.67 8.96 -0.74
CA ARG A 57 4.02 10.17 0.02
C ARG A 57 5.50 10.49 -0.16
N PRO A 58 5.90 11.77 -0.09
CA PRO A 58 7.31 12.11 0.07
C PRO A 58 7.90 11.38 1.27
N ARG A 59 9.13 10.88 1.12
CA ARG A 59 9.87 10.34 2.26
C ARG A 59 9.98 11.44 3.33
N PRO A 60 9.52 11.18 4.57
CA PRO A 60 9.54 12.21 5.59
C PRO A 60 10.96 12.74 5.83
N THR A 61 11.11 14.06 5.80
CA THR A 61 12.37 14.75 6.13
C THR A 61 12.59 14.87 7.63
N ASP A 62 11.50 14.78 8.41
CA ASP A 62 11.56 14.76 9.86
C ASP A 62 12.12 13.40 10.33
N PRO A 63 13.29 13.38 10.98
CA PRO A 63 13.88 12.15 11.47
C PRO A 63 13.00 11.46 12.51
N THR A 64 12.04 12.15 13.15
CA THR A 64 11.09 11.62 14.15
C THR A 64 9.85 10.96 13.55
N ALA A 65 9.66 11.05 12.23
CA ALA A 65 8.49 10.48 11.57
C ALA A 65 8.41 8.95 11.80
N PRO A 66 7.23 8.38 12.10
CA PRO A 66 7.13 6.99 12.55
C PRO A 66 7.76 5.96 11.59
N ILE A 67 7.67 6.18 10.28
CA ILE A 67 8.30 5.31 9.26
C ILE A 67 9.84 5.23 9.39
N ASN A 68 10.47 6.26 9.94
CA ASN A 68 11.91 6.30 10.21
C ASN A 68 12.27 5.52 11.49
N HIS A 69 11.31 5.21 12.37
CA HIS A 69 11.52 4.55 13.67
C HIS A 69 11.02 3.12 13.75
N PHE A 70 10.04 2.72 12.93
CA PHE A 70 9.41 1.40 13.02
C PHE A 70 10.30 0.23 12.52
N HIS A 71 11.61 0.40 12.36
CA HIS A 71 12.53 -0.57 11.73
C HIS A 71 12.07 -1.07 10.34
N VAL A 72 11.11 -0.39 9.71
CA VAL A 72 10.48 -0.81 8.44
C VAL A 72 11.52 -0.88 7.35
N ILE A 73 12.21 0.23 7.12
CA ILE A 73 13.28 0.34 6.13
C ILE A 73 14.58 -0.11 6.80
N SER A 74 14.68 -1.41 7.08
CA SER A 74 15.88 -2.05 7.62
C SER A 74 16.23 -3.32 6.83
N PRO A 75 17.51 -3.75 6.82
CA PRO A 75 17.92 -4.96 6.11
C PRO A 75 17.10 -6.20 6.49
N ASP A 76 16.73 -6.33 7.77
CA ASP A 76 16.01 -7.51 8.29
C ASP A 76 14.59 -7.65 7.71
N ASN A 77 13.97 -6.54 7.29
CA ASN A 77 12.63 -6.53 6.71
C ASN A 77 12.63 -6.48 5.19
N ARG A 78 13.81 -6.50 4.54
CA ARG A 78 13.93 -6.33 3.09
C ARG A 78 13.33 -7.52 2.33
N VAL A 79 12.64 -7.21 1.23
CA VAL A 79 12.09 -8.22 0.31
C VAL A 79 13.02 -8.38 -0.89
N ASP A 80 14.04 -9.24 -0.77
CA ASP A 80 15.10 -9.40 -1.78
C ASP A 80 14.62 -9.94 -3.14
N ALA A 81 13.43 -10.56 -3.19
CA ALA A 81 12.85 -11.10 -4.41
C ALA A 81 12.33 -10.03 -5.39
N LEU A 82 12.32 -8.75 -4.99
CA LEU A 82 11.82 -7.63 -5.80
C LEU A 82 12.97 -6.86 -6.44
N GLY A 83 12.78 -6.44 -7.70
CA GLY A 83 13.75 -5.63 -8.45
C GLY A 83 13.82 -4.15 -8.01
N PHE A 84 13.23 -3.81 -6.87
CA PHE A 84 13.18 -2.47 -6.30
C PHE A 84 13.31 -2.55 -4.77
N GLU A 85 13.68 -1.43 -4.15
CA GLU A 85 13.86 -1.34 -2.71
C GLU A 85 12.49 -1.43 -2.01
N ALA A 86 12.25 -2.54 -1.29
CA ALA A 86 10.99 -2.83 -0.60
C ALA A 86 11.18 -3.61 0.70
N TYR A 87 10.25 -3.41 1.63
CA TYR A 87 10.29 -3.90 3.00
C TYR A 87 8.91 -4.27 3.53
N TRP A 88 8.84 -5.28 4.39
CA TRP A 88 7.63 -5.58 5.16
C TRP A 88 7.44 -4.59 6.31
N PHE A 89 6.22 -4.05 6.47
CA PHE A 89 5.88 -3.12 7.54
C PHE A 89 5.32 -3.87 8.75
N GLY A 90 6.20 -4.28 9.68
CA GLY A 90 5.77 -4.81 10.98
C GLY A 90 5.15 -6.22 10.98
N PRO A 91 4.77 -6.74 12.17
CA PRO A 91 4.27 -8.10 12.33
C PRO A 91 2.83 -8.20 11.84
N GLY A 92 2.69 -8.51 10.55
CA GLY A 92 1.41 -8.82 9.92
C GLY A 92 0.94 -7.85 8.85
N GLU A 93 1.73 -6.88 8.38
CA GLU A 93 1.17 -5.77 7.60
C GLU A 93 2.03 -5.38 6.38
N SER A 94 1.33 -5.03 5.29
CA SER A 94 1.65 -4.14 4.17
C SER A 94 3.11 -3.98 3.69
N LEU A 95 3.30 -3.94 2.38
CA LEU A 95 4.62 -3.76 1.77
C LEU A 95 4.92 -2.28 1.49
N VAL A 96 6.10 -1.83 1.89
CA VAL A 96 6.60 -0.47 1.70
C VAL A 96 7.78 -0.48 0.75
N ALA A 97 7.70 0.30 -0.33
CA ALA A 97 8.80 0.51 -1.26
C ALA A 97 9.32 1.96 -1.21
N VAL A 98 10.59 2.13 -1.54
CA VAL A 98 11.23 3.45 -1.67
C VAL A 98 11.64 3.66 -3.12
N LYS A 99 11.23 4.79 -3.71
CA LYS A 99 11.59 5.14 -5.09
C LYS A 99 11.64 6.65 -5.26
N ASP A 100 12.74 7.17 -5.80
CA ASP A 100 12.89 8.58 -6.18
C ASP A 100 12.52 9.59 -5.06
N GLY A 101 12.86 9.26 -3.81
CA GLY A 101 12.53 10.08 -2.64
C GLY A 101 11.07 9.97 -2.17
N LEU A 102 10.29 9.07 -2.76
CA LEU A 102 8.93 8.72 -2.37
C LEU A 102 8.90 7.41 -1.59
N VAL A 103 7.93 7.33 -0.69
CA VAL A 103 7.52 6.12 0.01
C VAL A 103 6.21 5.67 -0.62
N VAL A 104 6.18 4.42 -1.06
CA VAL A 104 5.02 3.77 -1.65
C VAL A 104 4.59 2.65 -0.72
N SER A 105 3.43 2.78 -0.09
CA SER A 105 2.83 1.71 0.71
C SER A 105 1.74 1.04 -0.13
N VAL A 106 1.74 -0.29 -0.15
CA VAL A 106 0.65 -1.08 -0.72
C VAL A 106 0.10 -2.03 0.34
N LYS A 107 -1.20 -2.31 0.24
CA LYS A 107 -1.91 -3.21 1.14
C LYS A 107 -3.01 -3.94 0.38
N VAL A 108 -3.09 -5.25 0.56
CA VAL A 108 -4.25 -6.08 0.27
C VAL A 108 -4.51 -6.95 1.50
N ALA A 109 -5.71 -6.88 2.07
CA ALA A 109 -6.01 -7.59 3.31
C ALA A 109 -7.48 -7.99 3.41
N ASN A 110 -7.78 -8.92 4.31
CA ASN A 110 -9.14 -9.14 4.77
C ASN A 110 -9.57 -8.01 5.71
N ILE A 111 -10.81 -7.53 5.58
CA ILE A 111 -11.41 -6.51 6.48
C ILE A 111 -11.55 -7.07 7.91
N LYS A 112 -11.71 -8.38 8.04
CA LYS A 112 -11.83 -9.09 9.31
C LYS A 112 -11.03 -10.39 9.30
N GLY A 113 -10.44 -10.72 10.44
CA GLY A 113 -9.66 -11.94 10.64
C GLY A 113 -8.16 -11.73 10.54
N ASP A 114 -7.42 -12.82 10.70
CA ASP A 114 -5.96 -12.81 10.63
C ASP A 114 -5.49 -12.73 9.17
N TRP A 115 -4.31 -12.18 8.99
CA TRP A 115 -3.65 -12.11 7.69
C TRP A 115 -3.20 -13.50 7.23
N SER A 116 -3.36 -13.74 5.93
CA SER A 116 -3.00 -14.99 5.28
C SER A 116 -1.74 -14.86 4.45
N ASP A 117 -1.11 -16.00 4.10
CA ASP A 117 -0.01 -16.01 3.12
C ASP A 117 -0.44 -15.48 1.74
N GLN A 118 -1.73 -15.57 1.41
CA GLN A 118 -2.28 -14.97 0.20
C GLN A 118 -2.26 -13.44 0.24
N ASP A 119 -2.55 -12.82 1.39
CA ASP A 119 -2.50 -11.36 1.53
C ASP A 119 -1.08 -10.84 1.26
N ARG A 120 -0.06 -11.56 1.76
CA ARG A 120 1.35 -11.25 1.47
C ARG A 120 1.71 -11.43 -0.01
N ALA A 121 1.20 -12.48 -0.65
CA ALA A 121 1.42 -12.69 -2.09
C ALA A 121 0.78 -11.55 -2.91
N ASP A 122 -0.44 -11.15 -2.54
CA ASP A 122 -1.18 -10.07 -3.19
C ASP A 122 -0.47 -8.71 -3.02
N ASP A 123 0.08 -8.42 -1.84
CA ASP A 123 0.91 -7.23 -1.60
C ASP A 123 2.11 -7.16 -2.56
N VAL A 124 2.80 -8.30 -2.74
CA VAL A 124 3.95 -8.40 -3.66
C VAL A 124 3.52 -8.18 -5.10
N GLU A 125 2.40 -8.77 -5.53
CA GLU A 125 1.88 -8.59 -6.88
C GLU A 125 1.45 -7.15 -7.14
N LEU A 126 0.73 -6.54 -6.19
CA LEU A 126 0.31 -5.16 -6.27
C LEU A 126 1.53 -4.22 -6.32
N ALA A 127 2.57 -4.45 -5.52
CA ALA A 127 3.79 -3.66 -5.56
C ALA A 127 4.52 -3.75 -6.91
N LYS A 128 4.59 -4.95 -7.51
CA LYS A 128 5.17 -5.13 -8.86
C LYS A 128 4.41 -4.34 -9.92
N LEU A 129 3.10 -4.17 -9.75
CA LEU A 129 2.27 -3.37 -10.63
C LEU A 129 2.46 -1.85 -10.41
N VAL A 130 2.55 -1.44 -9.14
CA VAL A 130 2.51 -0.03 -8.72
C VAL A 130 3.88 0.63 -8.80
N VAL A 131 4.90 0.07 -8.14
CA VAL A 131 6.20 0.74 -7.89
C VAL A 131 6.93 1.13 -9.19
N PRO A 132 6.96 0.31 -10.26
CA PRO A 132 7.60 0.70 -11.52
C PRO A 132 6.97 1.95 -12.17
N ARG A 133 5.71 2.25 -11.87
CA ARG A 133 4.93 3.36 -12.44
C ARG A 133 4.91 4.62 -11.57
N VAL A 134 5.55 4.59 -10.40
CA VAL A 134 5.70 5.77 -9.54
C VAL A 134 6.88 6.62 -10.02
N GLY A 135 6.75 7.95 -10.05
CA GLY A 135 7.82 8.89 -10.42
C GLY A 135 7.30 10.12 -11.14
#